data_AF-A0AAV4W903-F1
#
_entry.id   AF-A0AAV4W903-F1
#
_cell.length_a   1.000
_cell.length_b   1.000
_cell.length_c   1.000
_cell.angle_alpha   90.00
_cell.angle_beta   90.00
_cell.angle_gamma   90.00
#
_symmetry.space_group_name_H-M   'P 1'
#
loop_
_entity.id
_entity.type
_entity.pdbx_description
1 polymer ?
#
loop_
_entity_poly.entity_id
_entity_poly.type
_entity_poly.pdbx_seq_one_letter_code
_entity_poly.pdbx_strand_id
1 'polypeptide(L)'
;MSNLDSLTVHTKMSLIHNIVTHVMKFAQAKSTHVLSPALVETYSRLLVYSEIESLGIMIYKVQLLNHLHSLAAVPQTNQTQLHLCVQSTALKLIAGMGSAEVQPQLSRLPSEPKSLLSNESEELNKVLVLTIARAIHVTGSESLSGSWCKEILTTIMQHTPHSWSSFTLQCFPNVLADFFYHHQAPKENKSQLKRSVEEEYKNGKL
;
A
#
# COMPACT_ATOMS: atom_id res chain seq x y z
N MET A 1 20.14 7.95 -20.06
CA MET A 1 20.83 7.51 -18.83
C MET A 1 22.27 8.00 -18.87
N SER A 2 23.01 7.80 -19.96
CA SER A 2 24.42 8.24 -20.14
C SER A 2 24.82 9.60 -19.52
N ASN A 3 24.04 10.67 -19.74
CA ASN A 3 24.37 12.00 -19.20
C ASN A 3 24.18 12.14 -17.68
N LEU A 4 23.28 11.36 -17.07
CA LEU A 4 23.09 11.33 -15.61
C LEU A 4 24.12 10.39 -14.97
N ASP A 5 24.48 9.31 -15.66
CA ASP A 5 25.51 8.36 -15.23
C ASP A 5 26.88 9.03 -15.11
N SER A 6 27.19 9.99 -15.99
CA SER A 6 28.44 10.76 -15.96
C SER A 6 28.53 11.80 -14.84
N LEU A 7 27.46 12.03 -14.07
CA LEU A 7 27.48 13.00 -12.97
C LEU A 7 28.05 12.40 -11.69
N THR A 8 28.80 13.22 -10.95
CA THR A 8 29.25 12.86 -9.60
C THR A 8 28.06 12.75 -8.65
N VAL A 9 28.20 11.94 -7.58
CA VAL A 9 27.18 11.80 -6.52
C VAL A 9 26.77 13.16 -5.94
N HIS A 10 27.75 14.04 -5.66
CA HIS A 10 27.48 15.38 -5.13
C HIS A 10 26.64 16.24 -6.10
N THR A 11 26.93 16.18 -7.40
CA THR A 11 26.16 16.88 -8.42
C THR A 11 24.73 16.32 -8.52
N LYS A 12 24.56 14.99 -8.46
CA LYS A 12 23.23 14.35 -8.43
C LYS A 12 22.43 14.80 -7.19
N MET A 13 23.05 14.85 -6.01
CA MET A 13 22.45 15.33 -4.76
C MET A 13 21.99 16.78 -4.83
N SER A 14 22.84 17.66 -5.36
CA SER A 14 22.51 19.07 -5.54
C SER A 14 21.36 19.26 -6.54
N LEU A 15 21.32 18.43 -7.59
CA LEU A 15 20.24 18.44 -8.57
C LEU A 15 18.90 17.99 -7.96
N ILE A 16 18.91 16.94 -7.14
CA ILE A 16 17.74 16.49 -6.36
C ILE A 16 17.23 17.64 -5.48
N HIS A 17 18.11 18.27 -4.69
CA HIS A 17 17.73 19.38 -3.82
C HIS A 17 17.07 20.53 -4.58
N ASN A 18 17.65 20.92 -5.73
CA ASN A 18 17.10 21.99 -6.56
C ASN A 18 15.73 21.66 -7.15
N ILE A 19 15.53 20.42 -7.61
CA ILE A 19 14.23 19.96 -8.11
C ILE A 19 13.19 19.99 -6.99
N VAL A 20 13.49 19.42 -5.82
CA VAL A 20 12.56 19.41 -4.66
C VAL A 20 12.19 20.84 -4.24
N THR A 21 13.18 21.73 -4.15
CA THR A 21 12.94 23.14 -3.81
C THR A 21 12.02 23.81 -4.82
N HIS A 22 12.20 23.54 -6.11
CA HIS A 22 11.32 24.07 -7.16
C HIS A 22 9.89 23.51 -7.05
N VAL A 23 9.73 22.20 -6.83
CA VAL A 23 8.42 21.57 -6.63
C VAL A 23 7.69 22.14 -5.41
N MET A 24 8.39 22.35 -4.30
CA MET A 24 7.81 22.94 -3.08
C MET A 24 7.33 24.38 -3.31
N LYS A 25 8.13 25.20 -3.99
CA LYS A 25 7.72 26.57 -4.39
C LYS A 25 6.52 26.55 -5.32
N PHE A 26 6.51 25.62 -6.28
CA PHE A 26 5.41 25.43 -7.21
C PHE A 26 4.10 25.05 -6.52
N ALA A 27 4.16 24.12 -5.55
CA ALA A 27 3.02 23.72 -4.74
C ALA A 27 2.44 24.88 -3.91
N GLN A 28 3.30 25.74 -3.34
CA GLN A 28 2.89 26.90 -2.57
C GLN A 28 2.24 28.00 -3.42
N ALA A 29 2.62 28.10 -4.70
CA ALA A 29 2.10 29.11 -5.61
C ALA A 29 0.62 28.90 -6.01
N LYS A 30 -0.03 27.79 -5.57
CA LYS A 30 -1.43 27.42 -5.90
C LYS A 30 -1.73 27.52 -7.40
N SER A 31 -0.73 27.25 -8.24
CA SER A 31 -0.86 27.29 -9.69
C SER A 31 -1.65 26.09 -10.20
N THR A 32 -2.46 26.28 -11.23
CA THR A 32 -3.16 25.20 -11.95
C THR A 32 -2.30 24.56 -13.04
N HIS A 33 -1.11 25.10 -13.30
CA HIS A 33 -0.18 24.50 -14.24
C HIS A 33 0.37 23.18 -13.68
N VAL A 34 0.71 22.25 -14.58
CA VAL A 34 1.32 20.98 -14.21
C VAL A 34 2.83 21.09 -14.33
N LEU A 35 3.57 20.37 -13.47
CA LEU A 35 5.02 20.24 -13.60
C LEU A 35 5.39 19.67 -14.96
N SER A 36 6.52 20.10 -15.52
CA SER A 36 6.94 19.61 -16.83
C SER A 36 7.23 18.10 -16.77
N PRO A 37 6.78 17.30 -17.76
CA PRO A 37 7.03 15.86 -17.78
C PRO A 37 8.53 15.51 -17.73
N ALA A 38 9.37 16.33 -18.36
CA ALA A 38 10.83 16.16 -18.35
C ALA A 38 11.43 16.31 -16.94
N LEU A 39 10.89 17.21 -16.11
CA LEU A 39 11.34 17.40 -14.72
C LEU A 39 10.96 16.19 -13.87
N VAL A 40 9.73 15.69 -13.99
CA VAL A 40 9.25 14.50 -13.27
C VAL A 40 10.05 13.25 -13.67
N GLU A 41 10.29 13.06 -14.96
CA GLU A 41 11.09 11.94 -15.49
C GLU A 41 12.55 12.00 -15.01
N THR A 42 13.15 13.20 -15.03
CA THR A 42 14.54 13.40 -14.57
C THR A 42 14.66 13.13 -13.07
N TYR A 43 13.72 13.62 -12.27
CA TYR A 43 13.67 13.37 -10.84
C TYR A 43 13.52 11.87 -10.54
N SER A 44 12.59 11.21 -11.23
CA SER A 44 12.36 9.76 -11.08
C SER A 44 13.62 8.95 -11.38
N ARG A 45 14.37 9.30 -12.44
CA ARG A 45 15.65 8.65 -12.77
C ARG A 45 16.74 8.92 -11.74
N LEU A 46 16.81 10.13 -11.17
CA LEU A 46 17.78 10.47 -10.13
C LEU A 46 17.56 9.64 -8.85
N LEU A 47 16.30 9.34 -8.52
CA LEU A 47 15.94 8.51 -7.37
C LEU A 47 16.27 7.01 -7.56
N VAL A 48 16.56 6.57 -8.79
CA VAL A 48 16.95 5.17 -9.08
C VAL A 48 18.43 4.89 -8.80
N TYR A 49 19.27 5.93 -8.72
CA TYR A 49 20.69 5.73 -8.41
C TYR A 49 20.88 5.30 -6.95
N SER A 50 21.10 4.01 -6.73
CA SER A 50 21.30 3.39 -5.41
C SER A 50 22.48 3.96 -4.61
N GLU A 51 23.43 4.64 -5.26
CA GLU A 51 24.55 5.33 -4.61
C GLU A 51 24.13 6.55 -3.78
N ILE A 52 22.93 7.08 -4.04
CA ILE A 52 22.28 8.19 -3.32
C ILE A 52 21.51 7.65 -2.10
N GLU A 53 21.40 6.33 -2.02
CA GLU A 53 20.47 5.63 -1.16
C GLU A 53 21.16 5.15 0.12
N SER A 54 21.26 6.03 1.11
CA SER A 54 21.62 5.58 2.46
C SER A 54 20.45 4.80 3.06
N LEU A 55 20.39 3.48 2.88
CA LEU A 55 19.49 2.57 3.63
C LEU A 55 17.98 2.97 3.63
N GLY A 56 17.56 3.82 2.68
CA GLY A 56 16.45 4.76 2.88
C GLY A 56 15.21 4.53 2.02
N ILE A 57 15.29 3.86 0.85
CA ILE A 57 14.08 3.58 0.04
C ILE A 57 13.12 2.68 0.81
N MET A 58 13.63 1.81 1.67
CA MET A 58 12.80 0.89 2.46
C MET A 58 11.91 1.59 3.47
N ILE A 59 12.49 2.50 4.27
CA ILE A 59 11.73 3.36 5.19
C ILE A 59 10.83 4.30 4.40
N TYR A 60 11.32 4.84 3.28
CA TYR A 60 10.54 5.73 2.43
C TYR A 60 9.28 5.05 1.85
N LYS A 61 9.36 3.79 1.42
CA LYS A 61 8.19 3.03 0.93
C LYS A 61 7.11 2.87 2.01
N VAL A 62 7.50 2.49 3.23
CA VAL A 62 6.58 2.33 4.37
C VAL A 62 5.99 3.68 4.80
N GLN A 63 6.82 4.73 4.88
CA GLN A 63 6.36 6.09 5.19
C GLN A 63 5.42 6.66 4.12
N LEU A 64 5.72 6.41 2.84
CA LEU A 64 4.87 6.81 1.73
C LEU A 64 3.52 6.09 1.78
N LEU A 65 3.51 4.78 2.04
CA LEU A 65 2.27 4.00 2.19
C LEU A 65 1.39 4.56 3.32
N ASN A 66 1.99 4.89 4.46
CA ASN A 66 1.27 5.54 5.57
C ASN A 66 0.69 6.91 5.17
N HIS A 67 1.48 7.73 4.46
CA HIS A 67 1.01 9.02 3.98
C HIS A 67 -0.16 8.87 2.98
N LEU A 68 -0.09 7.89 2.09
CA LEU A 68 -1.15 7.58 1.13
C LEU A 68 -2.45 7.16 1.84
N HIS A 69 -2.37 6.33 2.88
CA HIS A 69 -3.55 5.96 3.68
C HIS A 69 -4.15 7.16 4.42
N SER A 70 -3.31 8.04 4.97
CA SER A 70 -3.78 9.30 5.59
C SER A 70 -4.46 10.22 4.57
N LEU A 71 -3.91 10.34 3.36
CA LEU A 71 -4.50 11.15 2.28
C LEU A 71 -5.83 10.59 1.78
N ALA A 72 -5.94 9.26 1.68
CA ALA A 72 -7.17 8.59 1.28
C ALA A 72 -8.32 8.82 2.27
N ALA A 73 -8.01 8.97 3.56
CA ALA A 73 -8.98 9.23 4.62
C ALA A 73 -9.49 10.69 4.66
N VAL A 74 -8.94 11.61 3.85
CA VAL A 74 -9.36 13.02 3.82
C VAL A 74 -10.58 13.19 2.88
N PRO A 75 -11.78 13.56 3.40
CA PRO A 75 -13.03 13.61 2.62
C PRO A 75 -13.03 14.63 1.47
N GLN A 76 -12.11 15.61 1.48
CA GLN A 76 -12.00 16.62 0.42
C GLN A 76 -11.30 16.12 -0.84
N THR A 77 -10.82 14.88 -0.88
CA THR A 77 -10.20 14.25 -2.07
C THR A 77 -11.22 13.69 -3.06
N ASN A 78 -12.35 14.40 -3.25
CA ASN A 78 -13.46 14.08 -4.16
C ASN A 78 -13.09 14.14 -5.66
N GLN A 79 -11.81 13.99 -6.00
CA GLN A 79 -11.34 13.74 -7.34
C GLN A 79 -11.07 12.24 -7.48
N THR A 80 -11.96 11.54 -8.19
CA THR A 80 -11.83 10.11 -8.51
C THR A 80 -10.43 9.75 -9.01
N GLN A 81 -9.80 10.64 -9.79
CA GLN A 81 -8.43 10.45 -10.29
C GLN A 81 -7.38 10.38 -9.18
N LEU A 82 -7.48 11.24 -8.15
CA LEU A 82 -6.55 11.23 -7.03
C LEU A 82 -6.74 9.98 -6.17
N HIS A 83 -7.99 9.60 -5.88
CA HIS A 83 -8.29 8.38 -5.14
C HIS A 83 -7.75 7.13 -5.84
N LEU A 84 -7.99 6.99 -7.15
CA LEU A 84 -7.45 5.90 -7.97
C LEU A 84 -5.91 5.90 -8.00
N CYS A 85 -5.29 7.07 -8.11
CA CYS A 85 -3.83 7.21 -8.10
C CYS A 85 -3.24 6.74 -6.76
N VAL A 86 -3.83 7.18 -5.65
CA VAL A 86 -3.41 6.80 -4.29
C VAL A 86 -3.55 5.29 -4.07
N GLN A 87 -4.71 4.72 -4.40
CA GLN A 87 -4.92 3.27 -4.28
C GLN A 87 -3.99 2.46 -5.18
N SER A 88 -3.80 2.86 -6.45
CA SER A 88 -2.91 2.17 -7.38
C SER A 88 -1.45 2.22 -6.92
N THR A 89 -1.03 3.34 -6.33
CA THR A 89 0.33 3.49 -5.80
C THR A 89 0.54 2.65 -4.56
N ALA A 90 -0.40 2.67 -3.61
CA ALA A 90 -0.37 1.81 -2.42
C ALA A 90 -0.31 0.32 -2.82
N LEU A 91 -1.12 -0.10 -3.80
CA LEU A 91 -1.13 -1.45 -4.33
C LEU A 91 0.24 -1.87 -4.88
N LYS A 92 0.87 -1.02 -5.69
CA LYS A 92 2.21 -1.28 -6.26
C LYS A 92 3.29 -1.36 -5.18
N LEU A 93 3.18 -0.52 -4.15
CA LEU A 93 4.12 -0.53 -3.02
C LEU A 93 4.02 -1.84 -2.23
N ILE A 94 2.81 -2.26 -1.88
CA ILE A 94 2.56 -3.52 -1.15
C ILE A 94 3.01 -4.73 -1.98
N ALA A 95 2.55 -4.82 -3.23
CA ALA A 95 2.89 -5.95 -4.11
C ALA A 95 4.38 -5.99 -4.48
N GLY A 96 5.06 -4.84 -4.49
CA GLY A 96 6.48 -4.70 -4.79
C GLY A 96 7.43 -4.98 -3.61
N MET A 97 6.93 -5.33 -2.42
CA MET A 97 7.77 -5.71 -1.29
C MET A 97 8.47 -7.04 -1.54
N GLY A 98 9.79 -7.12 -1.34
CA GLY A 98 10.54 -8.38 -1.45
C GLY A 98 10.17 -9.36 -0.33
N SER A 99 10.19 -10.68 -0.60
CA SER A 99 9.81 -11.69 0.41
C SER A 99 10.65 -11.62 1.68
N ALA A 100 11.96 -11.40 1.54
CA ALA A 100 12.90 -11.27 2.66
C ALA A 100 12.72 -9.96 3.44
N GLU A 101 12.02 -8.98 2.87
CA GLU A 101 11.86 -7.64 3.43
C GLU A 101 10.58 -7.55 4.27
N VAL A 102 9.57 -8.35 3.96
CA VAL A 102 8.25 -8.26 4.63
C VAL A 102 8.36 -8.44 6.14
N GLN A 103 9.01 -9.50 6.60
CA GLN A 103 9.14 -9.79 8.03
C GLN A 103 9.87 -8.69 8.81
N PRO A 104 11.11 -8.28 8.46
CA PRO A 104 11.80 -7.25 9.22
C PRO A 104 11.13 -5.88 9.16
N GLN A 105 10.37 -5.57 8.10
CA GLN A 105 9.62 -4.30 8.02
C GLN A 105 8.39 -4.33 8.93
N LEU A 106 7.62 -5.42 8.88
CA LEU A 106 6.37 -5.55 9.62
C LEU A 106 6.60 -5.82 11.11
N SER A 107 7.63 -6.58 11.47
CA SER A 107 7.94 -6.88 12.87
C SER A 107 8.56 -5.70 13.62
N ARG A 108 9.17 -4.75 12.90
CA ARG A 108 9.83 -3.57 13.48
C ARG A 108 8.89 -2.40 13.71
N LEU A 109 7.66 -2.43 13.21
CA LEU A 109 6.64 -1.42 13.48
C LEU A 109 6.26 -1.47 14.96
N PRO A 110 6.82 -0.61 15.82
CA PRO A 110 6.57 -0.68 17.24
C PRO A 110 5.19 -0.04 17.47
N SER A 111 4.32 -0.75 18.17
CA SER A 111 3.14 -0.21 18.89
C SER A 111 1.93 0.35 18.12
N GLU A 112 2.00 0.70 16.83
CA GLU A 112 0.81 1.14 16.08
C GLU A 112 0.71 0.54 14.66
N PRO A 113 0.08 -0.64 14.49
CA PRO A 113 -0.18 -1.24 13.17
C PRO A 113 -1.11 -0.39 12.26
N LYS A 114 -1.73 0.65 12.80
CA LYS A 114 -2.73 1.50 12.13
C LYS A 114 -2.19 2.28 10.92
N SER A 115 -0.88 2.52 10.86
CA SER A 115 -0.26 3.34 9.81
C SER A 115 -0.10 2.64 8.47
N LEU A 116 0.17 1.33 8.48
CA LEU A 116 0.39 0.54 7.26
C LEU A 116 -0.89 -0.13 6.74
N LEU A 117 -1.93 -0.20 7.57
CA LEU A 117 -3.18 -0.85 7.23
C LEU A 117 -4.16 0.17 6.66
N SER A 118 -4.93 -0.25 5.66
CA SER A 118 -6.05 0.57 5.20
C SER A 118 -7.20 0.43 6.20
N ASN A 119 -7.84 1.54 6.56
CA ASN A 119 -9.01 1.51 7.43
C ASN A 119 -10.30 1.17 6.65
N GLU A 120 -10.30 1.37 5.33
CA GLU A 120 -11.52 1.27 4.51
C GLU A 120 -11.36 0.33 3.31
N SER A 121 -10.17 0.23 2.71
CA SER A 121 -9.98 -0.60 1.51
C SER A 121 -9.68 -2.05 1.87
N GLU A 122 -10.69 -2.89 1.66
CA GLU A 122 -10.58 -4.34 1.77
C GLU A 122 -9.53 -4.90 0.80
N GLU A 123 -9.46 -4.36 -0.42
CA GLU A 123 -8.56 -4.83 -1.48
C GLU A 123 -7.09 -4.63 -1.12
N LEU A 124 -6.73 -3.46 -0.58
CA LEU A 124 -5.35 -3.19 -0.15
C LEU A 124 -4.94 -4.12 0.99
N ASN A 125 -5.84 -4.33 1.97
CA ASN A 125 -5.59 -5.25 3.07
C ASN A 125 -5.49 -6.70 2.59
N LYS A 126 -6.31 -7.13 1.62
CA LYS A 126 -6.22 -8.45 0.99
C LYS A 126 -4.89 -8.66 0.27
N VAL A 127 -4.41 -7.66 -0.46
CA VAL A 127 -3.12 -7.75 -1.17
C VAL A 127 -1.96 -7.79 -0.17
N LEU A 128 -2.06 -7.08 0.95
CA LEU A 128 -1.08 -7.19 2.03
C LEU A 128 -1.05 -8.61 2.61
N VAL A 129 -2.21 -9.22 2.88
CA VAL A 129 -2.31 -10.62 3.33
C VAL A 129 -1.65 -11.58 2.32
N LEU A 130 -1.95 -11.43 1.03
CA LEU A 130 -1.32 -12.24 -0.02
C LEU A 130 0.21 -12.05 -0.09
N THR A 131 0.68 -10.82 0.16
CA THR A 131 2.10 -10.49 0.18
C THR A 131 2.79 -11.14 1.38
N ILE A 132 2.15 -11.13 2.55
CA ILE A 132 2.62 -11.83 3.75
C ILE A 132 2.64 -13.34 3.52
N ALA A 133 1.57 -13.91 2.95
CA ALA A 133 1.48 -15.33 2.63
C ALA A 133 2.64 -15.78 1.72
N ARG A 134 2.88 -15.03 0.64
CA ARG A 134 4.01 -15.26 -0.27
C ARG A 134 5.35 -15.15 0.45
N ALA A 135 5.52 -14.14 1.31
CA ALA A 135 6.77 -13.93 2.03
C ALA A 135 7.09 -15.10 2.96
N ILE A 136 6.13 -15.52 3.80
CA ILE A 136 6.28 -16.66 4.71
C ILE A 136 6.59 -17.94 3.94
N HIS A 137 5.86 -18.19 2.85
CA HIS A 137 6.07 -19.37 2.00
C HIS A 137 7.49 -19.41 1.41
N VAL A 138 7.97 -18.29 0.85
CA VAL A 138 9.29 -18.23 0.20
C VAL A 138 10.44 -18.29 1.22
N THR A 139 10.29 -17.67 2.39
CA THR A 139 11.37 -17.65 3.40
C THR A 139 11.36 -18.86 4.32
N GLY A 140 10.32 -19.69 4.29
CA GLY A 140 10.15 -20.82 5.21
C GLY A 140 9.96 -20.38 6.67
N SER A 141 9.53 -19.13 6.90
CA SER A 141 9.48 -18.49 8.22
C SER A 141 8.29 -18.92 9.09
N GLU A 142 7.63 -20.06 8.81
CA GLU A 142 6.36 -20.44 9.44
C GLU A 142 6.41 -20.37 10.98
N SER A 143 7.52 -20.77 11.61
CA SER A 143 7.70 -20.75 13.07
C SER A 143 7.93 -19.34 13.68
N LEU A 144 8.46 -18.38 12.91
CA LEU A 144 8.81 -17.02 13.37
C LEU A 144 7.67 -16.01 13.15
N SER A 145 6.56 -16.44 12.53
CA SER A 145 5.43 -15.56 12.14
C SER A 145 4.50 -15.21 13.30
N GLY A 146 4.57 -15.92 14.44
CA GLY A 146 3.43 -16.09 15.34
C GLY A 146 2.85 -14.83 15.99
N SER A 147 3.67 -13.92 16.52
CA SER A 147 3.17 -12.77 17.30
C SER A 147 2.76 -11.58 16.42
N TRP A 148 3.72 -11.05 15.65
CA TRP A 148 3.48 -9.86 14.81
C TRP A 148 2.44 -10.11 13.71
N CYS A 149 2.44 -11.30 13.09
CA CYS A 149 1.50 -11.60 12.00
C CYS A 149 0.07 -11.68 12.53
N LYS A 150 -0.13 -12.33 13.67
CA LYS A 150 -1.45 -12.43 14.30
C LYS A 150 -2.02 -11.07 14.70
N GLU A 151 -1.18 -10.18 15.25
CA GLU A 151 -1.57 -8.81 15.57
C GLU A 151 -2.04 -8.05 14.32
N ILE A 152 -1.25 -8.09 13.24
CA ILE A 152 -1.59 -7.44 11.96
C ILE A 152 -2.90 -7.99 11.39
N LEU A 153 -3.05 -9.31 11.32
CA LEU A 153 -4.27 -9.93 10.78
C LEU A 153 -5.50 -9.60 11.62
N THR A 154 -5.34 -9.53 12.95
CA THR A 154 -6.42 -9.13 13.85
C THR A 154 -6.84 -7.68 13.58
N THR A 155 -5.89 -6.76 13.43
CA THR A 155 -6.22 -5.36 13.08
C THR A 155 -6.86 -5.25 11.70
N ILE A 156 -6.39 -6.02 10.71
CA ILE A 156 -7.03 -6.09 9.38
C ILE A 156 -8.49 -6.54 9.49
N MET A 157 -8.77 -7.56 10.31
CA MET A 157 -10.13 -8.06 10.53
C MET A 157 -11.01 -7.08 11.30
N GLN A 158 -10.44 -6.20 12.13
CA GLN A 158 -11.18 -5.13 12.79
C GLN A 158 -11.56 -4.01 11.82
N HIS A 159 -10.69 -3.66 10.87
CA HIS A 159 -10.94 -2.58 9.93
C HIS A 159 -11.81 -3.03 8.74
N THR A 160 -11.43 -4.14 8.10
CA THR A 160 -12.08 -4.64 6.89
C THR A 160 -12.31 -6.15 7.03
N PRO A 161 -13.37 -6.58 7.75
CA PRO A 161 -13.70 -7.99 7.91
C PRO A 161 -13.92 -8.66 6.55
N HIS A 162 -13.14 -9.68 6.22
CA HIS A 162 -13.26 -10.38 4.94
C HIS A 162 -12.99 -11.88 5.08
N SER A 163 -13.43 -12.64 4.08
CA SER A 163 -13.19 -14.08 3.98
C SER A 163 -12.45 -14.42 2.70
N TRP A 164 -11.78 -15.57 2.70
CA TRP A 164 -11.10 -16.13 1.53
C TRP A 164 -11.84 -17.36 1.03
N SER A 165 -11.69 -17.64 -0.27
CA SER A 165 -12.22 -18.89 -0.85
C SER A 165 -11.44 -20.10 -0.31
N SER A 166 -12.08 -21.27 -0.30
CA SER A 166 -11.42 -22.52 0.13
C SER A 166 -10.17 -22.82 -0.70
N PHE A 167 -10.22 -22.59 -2.02
CA PHE A 167 -9.08 -22.77 -2.91
C PHE A 167 -7.92 -21.84 -2.57
N THR A 168 -8.21 -20.57 -2.24
CA THR A 168 -7.16 -19.61 -1.87
C THR A 168 -6.51 -19.99 -0.54
N LEU A 169 -7.31 -20.41 0.45
CA LEU A 169 -6.81 -20.82 1.76
C LEU A 169 -5.90 -22.06 1.68
N GLN A 170 -6.16 -22.98 0.74
CA GLN A 170 -5.29 -24.14 0.51
C GLN A 170 -3.88 -23.75 0.01
N CYS A 171 -3.74 -22.57 -0.59
CA CYS A 171 -2.45 -22.06 -1.04
C CYS A 171 -1.72 -21.22 0.03
N PHE A 172 -2.35 -20.97 1.18
CA PHE A 172 -1.74 -20.17 2.24
C PHE A 172 -0.83 -21.04 3.12
N PRO A 173 0.22 -20.45 3.71
CA PRO A 173 0.92 -21.05 4.83
C PRO A 173 -0.06 -21.43 5.95
N ASN A 174 0.20 -22.55 6.64
CA ASN A 174 -0.73 -23.12 7.63
C ASN A 174 -1.17 -22.10 8.69
N VAL A 175 -0.24 -21.29 9.19
CA VAL A 175 -0.51 -20.25 10.20
C VAL A 175 -1.59 -19.26 9.74
N LEU A 176 -1.60 -18.88 8.46
CA LEU A 176 -2.60 -17.96 7.91
C LEU A 176 -3.92 -18.69 7.64
N ALA A 177 -3.85 -19.89 7.08
CA ALA A 177 -5.02 -20.72 6.80
C ALA A 177 -5.82 -20.98 8.09
N ASP A 178 -5.13 -21.37 9.17
CA ASP A 178 -5.72 -21.60 10.48
C ASP A 178 -6.36 -20.32 11.03
N PHE A 179 -5.68 -19.17 10.93
CA PHE A 179 -6.22 -17.89 11.39
C PHE A 179 -7.56 -17.56 10.72
N PHE A 180 -7.62 -17.61 9.39
CA PHE A 180 -8.84 -17.29 8.63
C PHE A 180 -9.92 -18.37 8.71
N TYR A 181 -9.56 -19.61 9.04
CA TYR A 181 -10.56 -20.64 9.35
C TYR A 181 -11.34 -20.30 10.62
N HIS A 182 -10.66 -19.77 11.65
CA HIS A 182 -11.27 -19.35 12.91
C HIS A 182 -11.94 -17.97 12.84
N HIS A 183 -11.51 -17.09 11.94
CA HIS A 183 -12.02 -15.72 11.80
C HIS A 183 -12.69 -15.52 10.43
N GLN A 184 -13.91 -16.05 10.28
CA GLN A 184 -14.70 -15.84 9.07
C GLN A 184 -15.56 -14.58 9.17
N ALA A 185 -15.53 -13.76 8.12
CA ALA A 185 -16.48 -12.66 7.99
C ALA A 185 -17.90 -13.18 7.75
N PRO A 186 -18.94 -12.45 8.19
CA PRO A 186 -20.33 -12.81 7.93
C PRO A 186 -20.57 -12.98 6.44
N LYS A 187 -21.08 -14.15 6.02
CA LYS A 187 -21.48 -14.35 4.62
C LYS A 187 -22.77 -13.58 4.37
N GLU A 188 -22.70 -12.63 3.46
CA GLU A 188 -23.88 -11.92 2.98
C GLU A 188 -24.85 -12.89 2.29
N ASN A 189 -26.12 -12.84 2.69
CA ASN A 189 -27.14 -13.73 2.14
C ASN A 189 -27.54 -13.24 0.74
N LYS A 190 -27.15 -13.98 -0.29
CA LYS A 190 -27.44 -13.65 -1.70
C LYS A 190 -28.91 -13.32 -1.96
N SER A 191 -29.84 -14.01 -1.27
CA SER A 191 -31.27 -13.78 -1.41
C SER A 191 -31.72 -12.44 -0.81
N GLN A 192 -31.11 -12.04 0.30
CA GLN A 192 -31.36 -10.74 0.94
C GLN A 192 -30.77 -9.60 0.10
N LEU A 193 -29.52 -9.76 -0.38
CA LEU A 193 -28.90 -8.77 -1.27
C LEU A 193 -29.72 -8.56 -2.54
N LYS A 194 -30.17 -9.65 -3.18
CA LYS A 194 -31.04 -9.58 -4.35
C LYS A 194 -32.32 -8.77 -4.06
N ARG A 195 -32.98 -9.05 -2.93
CA ARG A 195 -34.20 -8.35 -2.53
C ARG A 195 -33.93 -6.85 -2.31
N SER A 196 -32.86 -6.50 -1.60
CA SER A 196 -32.49 -5.11 -1.35
C SER A 196 -32.20 -4.35 -2.64
N VAL A 197 -31.47 -4.95 -3.59
CA VAL A 197 -31.20 -4.34 -4.90
C VAL A 197 -32.50 -4.13 -5.70
N GLU A 198 -33.42 -5.10 -5.67
CA GLU A 198 -34.71 -4.98 -6.35
C GLU A 198 -35.62 -3.91 -5.73
N GLU A 199 -35.59 -3.74 -4.41
CA GLU A 199 -36.32 -2.69 -3.69
C GLU A 199 -35.75 -1.30 -3.98
N GLU A 200 -34.43 -1.12 -3.88
CA GLU A 200 -33.76 0.14 -4.22
C GLU A 200 -33.95 0.53 -5.69
N TYR A 201 -33.89 -0.43 -6.61
CA TYR A 201 -34.14 -0.18 -8.04
C TYR A 201 -35.58 0.28 -8.32
N LYS A 202 -36.55 -0.24 -7.56
CA LYS A 202 -37.95 0.20 -7.67
C LYS A 202 -38.13 1.59 -7.06
N ASN A 203 -37.46 1.88 -5.94
CA ASN A 203 -37.56 3.16 -5.24
C ASN A 203 -36.85 4.30 -6.02
N GLY A 204 -35.71 4.03 -6.65
CA GLY A 204 -34.95 5.01 -7.45
C GLY A 204 -35.48 5.26 -8.87
N LYS A 205 -36.65 4.70 -9.22
CA LYS A 205 -37.32 4.86 -10.52
C LYS A 205 -38.52 5.84 -10.51
N LEU A 206 -38.66 6.65 -9.47
CA LEU A 206 -39.53 7.84 -9.40
C LEU A 206 -38.69 9.12 -9.50
#